data_AF-A0A8J7X7E7-F1
#
_entry.id   AF-A0A8J7X7E7-F1
#
_cell.length_a   1.000
_cell.length_b   1.000
_cell.length_c   1.000
_cell.angle_alpha   90.00
_cell.angle_beta   90.00
_cell.angle_gamma   90.00
#
_symmetry.space_group_name_H-M   'P 1'
#
loop_
_entity.id
_entity.type
_entity.pdbx_description
1 polymer ?
#
loop_
_entity_poly.entity_id
_entity_poly.type
_entity_poly.pdbx_seq_one_letter_code
_entity_poly.pdbx_strand_id
1 'polypeptide(L)'
;MARIPTFGLIMSVFIIIGAVYITSIIDNEWIRFGILFIAFFFVASAFMGLSWEKRIAEQIIQEGYVAEYVQEYGVGNRKTFTAFVETLKRKGFKMNPGVEKRLWEEIKKETGYKGYQNSV
;
A
#
# COMPACT_ATOMS: atom_id res chain seq x y z
N MET A 1 10.18 8.14 7.57
CA MET A 1 9.41 8.71 6.44
C MET A 1 8.70 7.59 5.70
N ALA A 2 7.38 7.68 5.55
CA ALA A 2 6.60 6.64 4.85
C ALA A 2 7.13 6.47 3.42
N ARG A 3 7.68 5.29 3.11
CA ARG A 3 8.09 4.93 1.75
C ARG A 3 6.79 4.78 0.96
N ILE A 4 6.30 5.89 0.39
CA ILE A 4 5.30 5.90 -0.67
C ILE A 4 5.74 4.81 -1.65
N PRO A 5 4.84 3.96 -2.17
CA PRO A 5 5.18 2.92 -3.13
C PRO A 5 5.64 3.60 -4.42
N THR A 6 6.88 4.07 -4.41
CA THR A 6 7.54 4.81 -5.48
C THR A 6 7.61 3.95 -6.71
N PHE A 7 7.66 2.62 -6.56
CA PHE A 7 7.61 1.71 -7.69
C PHE A 7 6.35 1.88 -8.54
N GLY A 8 5.16 1.96 -7.94
CA GLY A 8 3.91 2.17 -8.69
C GLY A 8 3.83 3.55 -9.34
N LEU A 9 4.38 4.56 -8.67
CA LEU A 9 4.41 5.94 -9.16
C LEU A 9 5.44 6.10 -10.30
N ILE A 10 6.63 5.52 -10.17
CA ILE A 10 7.67 5.46 -11.19
C ILE A 10 7.18 4.69 -12.42
N MET A 11 6.55 3.52 -12.23
CA MET A 11 5.95 2.77 -13.34
C MET A 11 4.85 3.56 -14.05
N SER A 12 4.02 4.29 -13.30
CA SER A 12 2.98 5.17 -13.87
C SER A 12 3.61 6.27 -14.73
N VAL A 13 4.72 6.87 -14.29
CA VAL A 13 5.46 7.87 -15.06
C VAL A 13 6.01 7.26 -16.36
N PHE A 14 6.60 6.06 -16.32
CA PHE A 14 7.08 5.38 -17.52
C PHE A 14 5.95 5.02 -18.50
N ILE A 15 4.79 4.59 -17.99
CA ILE A 15 3.61 4.29 -18.82
C ILE A 15 3.10 5.56 -19.51
N ILE A 16 3.03 6.69 -18.80
CA ILE A 16 2.59 7.97 -19.38
C ILE A 16 3.58 8.45 -20.43
N ILE A 17 4.88 8.42 -20.16
CA ILE A 17 5.93 8.82 -21.12
C ILE A 17 5.87 7.92 -22.37
N GLY A 18 5.74 6.61 -22.19
CA GLY A 18 5.60 5.66 -23.30
C GLY A 18 4.34 5.90 -24.12
N ALA A 19 3.20 6.14 -23.48
CA ALA A 19 1.94 6.45 -24.16
C ALA A 19 2.04 7.75 -24.96
N VAL A 20 2.62 8.81 -24.38
CA VAL A 20 2.84 10.09 -25.06
C VAL A 20 3.76 9.91 -26.28
N TYR A 21 4.87 9.18 -26.12
CA TYR A 21 5.79 8.89 -27.23
C TYR A 21 5.10 8.12 -28.37
N ILE A 22 4.34 7.07 -28.06
CA ILE A 22 3.61 6.30 -29.09
C ILE A 22 2.54 7.16 -29.75
N THR A 23 1.88 8.04 -29.00
CA THR A 23 0.85 8.92 -29.57
C THR A 23 1.43 9.99 -30.52
N SER A 24 2.69 10.42 -30.34
CA SER A 24 3.31 11.42 -31.22
C SER A 24 3.70 10.87 -32.60
N ILE A 25 3.70 9.55 -32.79
CA ILE A 25 4.06 8.87 -34.04
C ILE A 25 2.84 8.33 -34.81
N ILE A 26 1.65 8.36 -34.21
CA ILE A 26 0.41 7.83 -34.80
C ILE A 26 -0.46 8.99 -35.25
N ASP A 27 -0.87 9.07 -36.51
CA ASP A 27 -1.75 10.16 -37.00
C ASP A 27 -3.24 9.94 -36.73
N ASN A 28 -3.65 8.70 -36.47
CA ASN A 28 -5.05 8.38 -36.23
C ASN A 28 -5.50 8.82 -34.82
N GLU A 29 -6.39 9.80 -34.75
CA GLU A 29 -6.94 10.34 -33.50
C GLU A 29 -7.63 9.28 -32.62
N TRP A 30 -8.37 8.34 -33.22
CA TRP A 30 -9.04 7.27 -32.48
C TRP A 30 -8.05 6.31 -31.81
N ILE A 31 -6.93 6.04 -32.48
CA ILE A 31 -5.87 5.18 -31.94
C ILE A 31 -5.10 5.92 -30.83
N ARG A 32 -4.80 7.22 -31.00
CA ARG A 32 -4.23 8.04 -29.91
C ARG A 32 -5.12 8.05 -28.67
N PHE A 33 -6.42 8.27 -28.86
CA PHE A 33 -7.38 8.26 -27.77
C PHE A 33 -7.40 6.91 -27.05
N GLY A 34 -7.43 5.79 -27.79
CA GLY A 34 -7.40 4.45 -27.21
C GLY A 34 -6.14 4.20 -26.36
N ILE A 35 -4.96 4.60 -26.84
CA ILE A 35 -3.69 4.43 -26.12
C ILE A 35 -3.66 5.26 -24.83
N LEU A 36 -4.06 6.53 -24.90
CA LEU A 36 -4.11 7.41 -23.74
C LEU A 36 -5.15 6.95 -22.71
N PHE A 37 -6.31 6.48 -23.18
CA PHE A 37 -7.37 5.94 -22.33
C PHE A 37 -6.91 4.70 -21.57
N ILE A 38 -6.25 3.75 -22.26
CA ILE A 38 -5.69 2.55 -21.62
C ILE A 38 -4.62 2.93 -20.59
N ALA A 39 -3.70 3.83 -20.95
CA ALA A 39 -2.66 4.30 -20.04
C ALA A 39 -3.26 4.93 -18.77
N PHE A 40 -4.27 5.78 -18.93
CA PHE A 40 -5.00 6.37 -17.81
C PHE A 40 -5.68 5.31 -16.93
N PHE A 41 -6.33 4.31 -17.55
CA PHE A 41 -7.01 3.23 -16.83
C PHE A 41 -6.05 2.40 -15.97
N PHE A 42 -4.85 2.11 -16.47
CA PHE A 42 -3.80 1.42 -15.72
C PHE A 42 -3.35 2.24 -14.50
N VAL A 43 -3.12 3.54 -14.69
CA VAL A 43 -2.75 4.45 -13.59
C VAL A 43 -3.86 4.49 -12.54
N ALA A 44 -5.11 4.70 -12.93
CA ALA A 44 -6.25 4.74 -12.02
C ALA A 44 -6.40 3.43 -11.23
N SER A 45 -6.25 2.27 -11.88
CA SER A 45 -6.33 0.96 -11.23
C SER A 45 -5.22 0.75 -10.19
N ALA A 46 -4.00 1.20 -10.48
CA ALA A 46 -2.90 1.15 -9.53
C ALA A 46 -3.16 2.02 -8.29
N PHE A 47 -3.71 3.23 -8.47
CA PHE A 47 -4.10 4.09 -7.35
C PHE A 47 -5.26 3.52 -6.52
N MET A 48 -6.26 2.89 -7.15
CA MET A 48 -7.35 2.23 -6.44
C MET A 48 -6.86 1.07 -5.57
N GLY A 49 -5.93 0.24 -6.08
CA GLY A 49 -5.31 -0.83 -5.31
C GLY A 49 -4.63 -0.30 -4.04
N LEU A 50 -3.87 0.79 -4.15
CA LEU A 50 -3.20 1.43 -3.02
C LEU A 50 -4.18 2.05 -2.00
N SER A 51 -5.33 2.56 -2.46
CA SER A 51 -6.36 3.09 -1.56
C SER A 51 -7.06 1.99 -0.77
N TRP A 52 -7.33 0.85 -1.41
CA TRP A 52 -7.90 -0.33 -0.75
C TRP A 52 -6.99 -0.89 0.34
N GLU A 53 -5.68 -0.96 0.08
CA GLU A 53 -4.70 -1.39 1.08
C GLU A 53 -4.70 -0.48 2.32
N LYS A 54 -4.75 0.84 2.12
CA LYS A 54 -4.80 1.80 3.22
C LYS A 54 -6.07 1.66 4.05
N ARG A 55 -7.23 1.48 3.41
CA ARG A 55 -8.51 1.31 4.13
C ARG A 55 -8.52 0.07 5.01
N ILE A 56 -8.02 -1.07 4.54
CA ILE A 56 -8.00 -2.31 5.33
C ILE A 56 -7.12 -2.13 6.56
N ALA A 57 -5.93 -1.55 6.39
CA ALA A 57 -5.04 -1.27 7.53
C ALA A 57 -5.68 -0.29 8.52
N GLU A 58 -6.28 0.81 8.04
CA GLU A 58 -6.95 1.80 8.89
C GLU A 58 -8.16 1.21 9.61
N GLN A 59 -8.94 0.35 8.96
CA GLN A 59 -10.06 -0.34 9.58
C GLN A 59 -9.60 -1.24 10.73
N ILE A 60 -8.54 -2.01 10.53
CA ILE A 60 -7.96 -2.88 11.59
C ILE A 60 -7.42 -2.04 12.76
N ILE A 61 -6.86 -0.86 12.49
CA ILE A 61 -6.39 0.07 13.53
C ILE A 61 -7.58 0.68 14.29
N GLN A 62 -8.60 1.16 13.57
CA GLN A 62 -9.80 1.78 14.16
C GLN A 62 -10.65 0.79 14.98
N GLU A 63 -10.72 -0.48 14.55
CA GLU A 63 -11.39 -1.55 15.29
C GLU A 63 -10.61 -1.96 16.56
N GLY A 64 -9.42 -1.40 16.80
CA GLY A 64 -8.68 -1.56 18.05
C GLY A 64 -7.82 -2.83 18.13
N TYR A 65 -7.74 -3.65 17.08
CA TYR A 65 -6.93 -4.89 17.11
C TYR A 65 -5.44 -4.63 17.29
N VAL A 66 -4.94 -3.49 16.80
CA VAL A 66 -3.55 -3.08 17.00
C VAL A 66 -3.30 -2.73 18.47
N ALA A 67 -4.22 -1.99 19.09
CA ALA A 67 -4.13 -1.64 20.50
C ALA A 67 -4.23 -2.89 21.40
N GLU A 68 -5.12 -3.83 21.07
CA GLU A 68 -5.24 -5.13 21.75
C GLU A 68 -3.94 -5.93 21.68
N TYR A 69 -3.34 -6.03 20.47
CA TYR A 69 -2.03 -6.67 20.30
C TYR A 69 -0.93 -5.97 21.10
N VAL A 70 -0.88 -4.64 21.10
CA VAL A 70 0.13 -3.86 21.82
C VAL A 70 -0.03 -4.01 23.33
N GLN A 71 -1.26 -4.07 23.84
CA GLN A 71 -1.52 -4.28 25.26
C GLN A 71 -1.07 -5.67 25.72
N GLU A 72 -1.27 -6.70 24.89
CA GLU A 72 -0.96 -8.09 25.24
C GLU A 72 0.53 -8.45 25.01
N TYR A 73 1.13 -7.95 23.91
CA TYR A 73 2.46 -8.35 23.46
C TYR A 73 3.49 -7.21 23.38
N GLY A 74 3.08 -5.95 23.60
CA GLY A 74 3.91 -4.77 23.35
C GLY A 74 4.30 -4.68 21.88
N VAL A 75 5.61 -4.58 21.60
CA VAL A 75 6.13 -4.63 20.21
C VAL A 75 6.00 -6.06 19.64
N GLY A 76 6.10 -7.05 20.51
CA GLY A 76 6.20 -8.46 20.15
C GLY A 76 7.43 -8.82 19.31
N ASN A 77 7.39 -10.00 18.69
CA ASN A 77 8.43 -10.53 17.81
C ASN A 77 7.80 -11.04 16.50
N ARG A 78 8.62 -11.53 15.56
CA ARG A 78 8.12 -12.00 14.26
C ARG A 78 7.06 -13.10 14.39
N LYS A 79 7.16 -13.98 15.40
CA LYS A 79 6.21 -15.08 15.60
C LYS A 79 4.85 -14.56 16.08
N THR A 80 4.84 -13.66 17.07
CA THR A 80 3.60 -13.06 17.59
C THR A 80 2.92 -12.20 16.52
N PHE A 81 3.70 -11.46 15.74
CA PHE A 81 3.16 -10.68 14.62
C PHE A 81 2.55 -11.56 13.52
N THR A 82 3.22 -12.66 13.14
CA THR A 82 2.64 -13.61 12.17
C THR A 82 1.33 -14.21 12.69
N ALA A 83 1.26 -14.59 13.98
CA ALA A 83 0.03 -15.11 14.59
C ALA A 83 -1.09 -14.06 14.60
N PHE A 84 -0.78 -12.79 14.87
CA PHE A 84 -1.71 -11.68 14.78
C PHE A 84 -2.28 -11.52 13.36
N VAL A 85 -1.42 -11.53 12.35
CA VAL A 85 -1.83 -11.47 10.93
C VAL A 85 -2.69 -12.66 10.53
N GLU A 86 -2.36 -13.87 10.98
CA GLU A 86 -3.19 -15.05 10.73
C GLU A 86 -4.57 -14.95 11.38
N THR A 87 -4.67 -14.42 12.59
CA THR A 87 -5.95 -14.19 13.26
C THR A 87 -6.81 -13.21 12.47
N LEU A 88 -6.22 -12.13 11.96
CA LEU A 88 -6.94 -11.17 11.12
C LEU A 88 -7.36 -11.78 9.76
N LYS A 89 -6.53 -12.64 9.16
CA LYS A 89 -6.92 -13.41 7.96
C LYS A 89 -8.14 -14.30 8.25
N ARG A 90 -8.17 -14.99 9.40
CA ARG A 90 -9.31 -15.81 9.83
C ARG A 90 -10.57 -15.00 10.09
N LYS A 91 -10.45 -13.76 10.56
CA LYS A 91 -11.56 -12.82 10.72
C LYS A 91 -12.09 -12.27 9.38
N GLY A 92 -11.44 -12.58 8.26
CA GLY A 92 -11.88 -12.22 6.91
C GLY A 92 -11.16 -11.01 6.29
N PHE A 93 -10.17 -10.43 6.98
CA PHE A 93 -9.40 -9.32 6.43
C PHE A 93 -8.45 -9.81 5.32
N LYS A 94 -8.50 -9.13 4.16
CA LYS A 94 -7.54 -9.36 3.07
C LYS A 94 -6.18 -8.78 3.45
N MET A 95 -5.31 -9.66 3.92
CA MET A 95 -3.93 -9.31 4.25
C MET A 95 -3.02 -9.43 3.06
N ASN A 96 -2.30 -8.35 2.77
CA ASN A 96 -1.21 -8.32 1.82
C ASN A 96 0.04 -7.68 2.45
N PRO A 97 1.21 -7.77 1.80
CA PRO A 97 2.46 -7.26 2.38
C PRO A 97 2.41 -5.76 2.72
N GLY A 98 1.61 -4.97 2.00
CA GLY A 98 1.41 -3.54 2.27
C GLY A 98 0.66 -3.29 3.58
N VAL A 99 -0.44 -4.02 3.80
CA VAL A 99 -1.25 -3.98 5.02
C VAL A 99 -0.43 -4.46 6.23
N GLU A 100 0.27 -5.60 6.10
CA GLU A 100 1.12 -6.14 7.18
C GLU A 100 2.20 -5.13 7.59
N LYS A 101 2.86 -4.50 6.61
CA LYS A 101 3.87 -3.47 6.89
C LYS A 101 3.28 -2.27 7.63
N ARG A 102 2.11 -1.79 7.20
CA ARG A 102 1.39 -0.67 7.85
C ARG A 102 1.04 -1.00 9.30
N LEU A 103 0.52 -2.19 9.56
CA LEU A 103 0.18 -2.63 10.92
C LEU A 103 1.42 -2.72 11.80
N TRP A 104 2.53 -3.23 11.26
CA TRP A 104 3.79 -3.27 12.00
C TRP A 104 4.37 -1.89 12.31
N GLU A 105 4.22 -0.93 11.39
CA GLU A 105 4.58 0.47 11.63
C GLU A 105 3.71 1.09 12.73
N GLU A 106 2.40 0.83 12.75
CA GLU A 106 1.50 1.36 13.78
C GLU A 106 1.79 0.75 15.16
N ILE A 107 2.00 -0.58 15.25
CA ILE A 107 2.42 -1.26 16.49
C ILE A 107 3.68 -0.62 17.07
N LYS A 108 4.70 -0.37 16.22
CA LYS A 108 5.94 0.29 16.64
C LYS A 108 5.75 1.72 17.13
N LYS A 109 4.80 2.44 16.53
CA LYS A 109 4.46 3.81 16.88
C LYS A 109 3.74 3.87 18.23
N GLU A 110 2.74 3.02 18.45
CA GLU A 110 2.01 2.95 19.73
C GLU A 110 2.89 2.49 20.90
N THR A 111 3.84 1.60 20.65
CA THR A 111 4.78 1.10 21.67
C THR A 111 5.96 2.03 21.96
N GLY A 112 6.08 3.15 21.23
CA GLY A 112 7.18 4.11 21.42
C GLY A 112 8.57 3.52 21.11
N TYR A 113 8.68 2.57 20.18
CA TYR A 113 9.93 1.87 19.90
C TYR A 113 11.04 2.86 19.48
N LYS A 114 12.10 2.98 20.30
CA LYS A 114 13.21 3.95 20.15
C LYS A 114 13.96 3.88 18.81
N GLY A 115 13.77 2.84 18.00
CA GLY A 115 14.29 2.74 16.63
C GLY A 115 13.56 3.62 15.59
N TYR A 116 12.42 4.22 15.93
CA TYR A 116 11.67 5.09 15.01
C TYR A 116 12.30 6.48 14.85
N GLN A 117 13.03 6.96 15.87
CA GLN A 117 13.67 8.29 15.84
C GLN A 117 15.02 8.32 15.10
N ASN A 118 15.68 7.18 14.88
CA ASN A 118 17.06 7.14 14.36
C ASN A 118 17.18 6.69 12.89
N SER A 119 16.13 6.84 12.08
CA SER A 119 16.26 6.75 10.62
C SER A 119 15.82 8.07 9.99
N VAL A 120 16.68 9.08 10.16
CA VAL A 120 16.75 10.29 9.35
C VAL A 120 17.42 9.95 8.03
#